data_AF-A0A7X7KTF0-F1
#
_entry.id   AF-A0A7X7KTF0-F1
#
_cell.length_a   1.000
_cell.length_b   1.000
_cell.length_c   1.000
_cell.angle_alpha   90.00
_cell.angle_beta   90.00
_cell.angle_gamma   90.00
#
_symmetry.space_group_name_H-M   'P 1'
#
loop_
_entity.id
_entity.type
_entity.pdbx_description
1 polymer ?
#
loop_
_entity_poly.entity_id
_entity_poly.type
_entity_poly.pdbx_seq_one_letter_code
_entity_poly.pdbx_strand_id
1 'polypeptide(L)'
;RAGLAMPVTHPTESSHHQRLHDRLLKYGLRQTSWAFSIYFVLRKYKKKIGLGGRLRAHFTWCGVYESLRRGEPVILFGGVPDPSRPDLPYINHAVLAYGYWEKGADKALLVHYGWPGQQAWLLETPFRGSALFYSPDLTWPEQTPEHSSQE
;
A
#
# COMPACT_ATOMS: atom_id res chain seq x y z
N ARG A 1 26.98 -32.90 28.38
CA ARG A 1 26.38 -31.68 27.80
C ARG A 1 25.75 -32.05 26.45
N ALA A 2 24.45 -32.30 26.45
CA ALA A 2 23.65 -32.46 25.23
C ALA A 2 22.32 -31.76 25.51
N GLY A 3 22.12 -30.58 24.92
CA GLY A 3 20.89 -29.80 25.04
C GLY A 3 19.87 -30.34 24.06
N LEU A 4 18.81 -30.98 24.58
CA LEU A 4 17.63 -31.35 23.82
C LEU A 4 16.88 -30.06 23.44
N ALA A 5 16.88 -29.73 22.15
CA ALA A 5 16.05 -28.66 21.61
C ALA A 5 14.58 -29.08 21.69
N MET A 6 13.81 -28.37 22.51
CA MET A 6 12.35 -28.52 22.55
C MET A 6 11.77 -28.01 21.22
N PRO A 7 10.82 -28.72 20.60
CA PRO A 7 10.10 -28.18 19.46
C PRO A 7 9.27 -26.97 19.92
N VAL A 8 9.58 -25.80 19.37
CA VAL A 8 8.74 -24.60 19.52
C VAL A 8 7.43 -24.90 18.82
N THR A 9 6.39 -25.22 19.60
CA THR A 9 5.02 -25.26 19.08
C THR A 9 4.63 -23.84 18.70
N HIS A 10 4.62 -23.54 17.41
CA HIS A 10 3.95 -22.35 16.92
C HIS A 10 2.46 -22.48 17.29
N PRO A 11 1.87 -21.50 18.01
CA PRO A 11 0.44 -21.51 18.22
C PRO A 11 -0.23 -21.41 16.84
N THR A 12 -1.02 -22.42 16.50
CA THR A 12 -2.00 -22.36 15.41
C THR A 12 -3.07 -21.34 15.80
N GLU A 13 -2.77 -20.05 15.60
CA GLU A 13 -3.78 -19.00 15.68
C GLU A 13 -4.70 -19.07 14.46
N SER A 14 -5.72 -19.92 14.61
CA SER A 14 -7.02 -19.70 14.02
C SER A 14 -7.63 -18.48 14.73
N SER A 15 -7.32 -17.28 14.23
CA SER A 15 -8.12 -16.09 14.51
C SER A 15 -8.43 -15.42 13.17
N HIS A 16 -9.72 -15.19 12.93
CA HIS A 16 -10.26 -14.57 11.74
C HIS A 16 -9.89 -13.08 11.64
N HIS A 17 -8.59 -12.75 11.57
CA HIS A 17 -8.16 -11.49 10.99
C HIS A 17 -8.47 -11.55 9.49
N GLN A 18 -9.72 -11.25 9.12
CA GLN A 18 -10.06 -10.97 7.72
C GLN A 18 -9.06 -9.93 7.23
N ARG A 19 -8.22 -10.32 6.28
CA ARG A 19 -7.21 -9.43 5.74
C ARG A 19 -7.94 -8.24 5.15
N LEU A 20 -7.33 -7.05 5.18
CA LEU A 20 -7.94 -5.86 4.57
C LEU A 20 -8.41 -6.18 3.12
N HIS A 21 -7.64 -7.00 2.41
CA HIS A 21 -8.01 -7.58 1.13
C HIS A 21 -9.41 -8.23 1.12
N ASP A 22 -9.70 -9.16 2.03
CA ASP A 22 -10.99 -9.90 2.09
C ASP A 22 -12.17 -8.96 2.38
N ARG A 23 -11.93 -7.92 3.18
CA ARG A 23 -12.94 -6.88 3.46
C ARG A 23 -13.18 -5.99 2.24
N LEU A 24 -12.13 -5.67 1.48
CA LEU A 24 -12.21 -4.83 0.28
C LEU A 24 -12.84 -5.58 -0.91
N LEU A 25 -12.65 -6.89 -1.02
CA LEU A 25 -13.29 -7.71 -2.07
C LEU A 25 -14.82 -7.56 -2.08
N LYS A 26 -15.45 -7.41 -0.90
CA LYS A 26 -16.91 -7.22 -0.76
C LYS A 26 -17.43 -5.93 -1.43
N TYR A 27 -16.55 -4.98 -1.71
CA TYR A 27 -16.89 -3.71 -2.34
C TYR A 27 -16.55 -3.70 -3.84
N GLY A 28 -15.77 -4.67 -4.32
CA GLY A 28 -15.30 -4.75 -5.69
C GLY A 28 -16.37 -5.29 -6.63
N LEU A 29 -16.60 -4.60 -7.76
CA LEU A 29 -17.50 -5.07 -8.82
C LEU A 29 -16.77 -5.87 -9.91
N ARG A 30 -15.42 -5.83 -9.95
CA ARG A 30 -14.58 -6.45 -10.98
C ARG A 30 -13.22 -6.86 -10.41
N GLN A 31 -12.66 -7.98 -10.87
CA GLN A 31 -11.27 -8.40 -10.60
C GLN A 31 -10.30 -7.67 -11.54
N THR A 32 -10.20 -6.35 -11.42
CA THR A 32 -9.33 -5.54 -12.28
C THR A 32 -8.37 -4.70 -11.43
N SER A 33 -7.08 -4.79 -11.72
CA SER A 33 -5.99 -4.19 -10.93
C SER A 33 -5.72 -2.72 -11.26
N TRP A 34 -6.74 -1.94 -11.64
CA TRP A 34 -6.58 -0.54 -12.03
C TRP A 34 -6.99 0.41 -10.89
N ALA A 35 -6.32 1.57 -10.78
CA ALA A 35 -6.61 2.57 -9.77
C ALA A 35 -8.09 2.99 -9.74
N PHE A 36 -8.75 3.05 -10.91
CA PHE A 36 -10.15 3.44 -11.02
C PHE A 36 -11.12 2.41 -10.41
N SER A 37 -10.83 1.12 -10.61
CA SER A 37 -11.64 0.03 -10.04
C SER A 37 -11.54 0.01 -8.52
N ILE A 38 -10.33 0.23 -8.00
CA ILE A 38 -10.06 0.27 -6.56
C ILE A 38 -10.51 1.61 -5.94
N TYR A 39 -10.52 2.70 -6.70
CA TYR A 39 -11.03 4.00 -6.25
C TYR A 39 -12.46 3.92 -5.72
N PHE A 40 -13.39 3.25 -6.42
CA PHE A 40 -14.77 3.11 -5.95
C PHE A 40 -14.87 2.29 -4.68
N VAL A 41 -14.06 1.23 -4.58
CA VAL A 41 -13.96 0.37 -3.39
C VAL A 41 -13.49 1.18 -2.19
N LEU A 42 -12.39 1.91 -2.33
CA LEU A 42 -11.80 2.71 -1.26
C LEU A 42 -12.68 3.90 -0.89
N ARG A 43 -13.35 4.54 -1.85
CA ARG A 43 -14.32 5.61 -1.57
C ARG A 43 -15.47 5.12 -0.70
N LYS A 44 -16.02 3.92 -0.98
CA LYS A 44 -17.06 3.29 -0.15
C LYS A 44 -16.52 2.92 1.23
N TYR A 45 -15.34 2.31 1.30
CA TYR A 45 -14.71 1.91 2.55
C TYR A 45 -14.41 3.12 3.45
N LYS A 46 -13.78 4.18 2.90
CA LYS A 46 -13.52 5.47 3.56
C LYS A 46 -14.79 6.05 4.18
N LYS A 47 -15.89 6.11 3.42
CA LYS A 47 -17.20 6.58 3.94
C LYS A 47 -17.70 5.73 5.10
N LYS A 48 -17.53 4.41 5.03
CA LYS A 48 -17.97 3.49 6.09
C LYS A 48 -17.17 3.67 7.38
N ILE A 49 -15.86 3.91 7.30
CA ILE A 49 -15.01 4.06 8.49
C ILE A 49 -14.91 5.50 8.99
N GLY A 50 -15.66 6.45 8.39
CA GLY A 50 -15.62 7.86 8.78
C GLY A 50 -14.28 8.55 8.49
N LEU A 51 -13.45 8.00 7.61
CA LEU A 51 -12.15 8.59 7.29
C LEU A 51 -12.34 9.85 6.42
N GLY A 52 -11.86 11.00 6.91
CA GLY A 52 -11.83 12.28 6.18
C GLY A 52 -10.90 12.25 4.97
N GLY A 53 -10.96 13.22 4.07
CA GLY A 53 -10.01 13.41 2.97
C GLY A 53 -10.59 13.24 1.57
N ARG A 54 -9.76 13.49 0.55
CA ARG A 54 -10.11 13.36 -0.87
C ARG A 54 -9.28 12.26 -1.52
N LEU A 55 -9.96 11.37 -2.23
CA LEU A 55 -9.35 10.38 -3.12
C LEU A 55 -9.40 10.89 -4.56
N ARG A 56 -8.32 10.70 -5.32
CA ARG A 56 -8.27 10.97 -6.76
C ARG A 56 -7.58 9.80 -7.45
N ALA A 57 -8.13 9.34 -8.58
CA ALA A 57 -7.51 8.31 -9.41
C ALA A 57 -7.14 8.89 -10.76
N HIS A 58 -5.94 8.60 -11.23
CA HIS A 58 -5.44 8.97 -12.55
C HIS A 58 -5.14 7.72 -13.35
N PHE A 59 -5.47 7.72 -14.64
CA PHE A 59 -5.15 6.62 -15.57
C PHE A 59 -3.64 6.48 -15.83
N THR A 60 -2.88 7.52 -15.52
CA THR A 60 -1.42 7.58 -15.63
C THR A 60 -0.79 7.85 -14.27
N TRP A 61 0.54 7.80 -14.20
CA TRP A 61 1.34 8.15 -13.02
C TRP A 61 1.67 9.66 -12.94
N CYS A 62 0.99 10.50 -13.72
CA CYS A 62 1.20 11.95 -13.67
C CYS A 62 0.89 12.50 -12.27
N GLY A 63 1.75 13.40 -11.77
CA GLY A 63 1.58 14.04 -10.47
C GLY A 63 2.11 13.25 -9.28
N VAL A 64 2.66 12.04 -9.47
CA VAL A 64 3.25 11.22 -8.39
C VAL A 64 4.38 11.97 -7.68
N TYR A 65 5.41 12.43 -8.41
CA TYR A 65 6.52 13.17 -7.81
C TYR A 65 6.06 14.43 -7.06
N GLU A 66 5.05 15.11 -7.57
CA GLU A 66 4.50 16.33 -6.96
C GLU A 66 3.75 16.03 -5.66
N SER A 67 3.04 14.90 -5.59
CA SER A 67 2.43 14.39 -4.36
C SER A 67 3.49 14.01 -3.33
N LEU A 68 4.52 13.27 -3.76
CA LEU A 68 5.59 12.82 -2.88
C LEU A 68 6.40 13.98 -2.30
N ARG A 69 6.61 15.06 -3.07
CA ARG A 69 7.22 16.31 -2.57
C ARG A 69 6.43 16.99 -1.45
N ARG A 70 5.10 16.84 -1.45
CA ARG A 70 4.24 17.32 -0.37
C ARG A 70 4.18 16.36 0.83
N GLY A 71 4.95 15.27 0.82
CA GLY A 71 4.87 14.22 1.83
C GLY A 71 3.60 13.36 1.74
N GLU A 72 2.90 13.40 0.61
CA GLU A 72 1.66 12.63 0.40
C GLU A 72 1.99 11.32 -0.35
N PRO A 73 1.90 10.15 0.31
CA PRO A 73 2.15 8.87 -0.34
C PRO A 73 1.07 8.55 -1.39
N VAL A 74 1.45 7.77 -2.41
CA VAL A 74 0.61 7.46 -3.57
C VAL A 74 0.57 5.95 -3.77
N ILE A 75 -0.61 5.40 -4.03
CA ILE A 75 -0.73 3.99 -4.41
C ILE A 75 -0.66 3.88 -5.93
N LEU A 76 0.30 3.12 -6.43
CA LEU A 76 0.50 2.86 -7.86
C LEU A 76 -0.04 1.48 -8.21
N PHE A 77 -0.62 1.37 -9.40
CA PHE A 77 -1.25 0.15 -9.91
C PHE A 77 -0.80 -0.10 -11.34
N GLY A 78 -0.15 -1.23 -11.60
CA GLY A 78 0.32 -1.55 -12.95
C GLY A 78 1.45 -2.56 -12.96
N GLY A 79 2.15 -2.63 -14.09
CA GLY A 79 3.26 -3.55 -14.28
C GLY A 79 4.47 -3.10 -13.47
N VAL A 80 4.79 -3.84 -12.43
CA VAL A 80 5.99 -3.65 -11.61
C VAL A 80 6.89 -4.87 -11.76
N PRO A 81 8.22 -4.73 -11.59
CA PRO A 81 9.12 -5.88 -11.63
C PRO A 81 8.61 -7.00 -10.72
N ASP A 82 8.60 -8.24 -11.21
CA ASP A 82 8.29 -9.42 -10.39
C ASP A 82 9.58 -9.99 -9.81
N PRO A 83 9.92 -9.70 -8.54
CA PRO A 83 11.13 -10.19 -7.91
C PRO A 83 11.06 -11.70 -7.60
N SER A 84 9.89 -12.32 -7.70
CA SER A 84 9.70 -13.76 -7.46
C SER A 84 9.84 -14.61 -8.73
N ARG A 85 9.82 -13.97 -9.91
CA ARG A 85 9.85 -14.63 -11.22
C ARG A 85 10.82 -13.94 -12.17
N PRO A 86 12.10 -14.35 -12.21
CA PRO A 86 13.05 -13.78 -13.17
C PRO A 86 12.69 -14.08 -14.64
N ASP A 87 11.82 -15.07 -14.90
CA ASP A 87 11.30 -15.47 -16.21
C ASP A 87 10.11 -14.61 -16.69
N LEU A 88 9.37 -14.00 -15.76
CA LEU A 88 8.28 -13.06 -16.04
C LEU A 88 8.66 -11.73 -15.39
N PRO A 89 9.37 -10.84 -16.10
CA PRO A 89 10.02 -9.70 -15.47
C PRO A 89 9.04 -8.72 -14.84
N TYR A 90 7.74 -8.81 -15.12
CA TYR A 90 6.72 -7.91 -14.58
C TYR A 90 5.45 -8.62 -14.15
N ILE A 91 4.87 -8.14 -13.06
CA ILE A 91 3.56 -8.51 -12.54
C ILE A 91 2.67 -7.27 -12.42
N ASN A 92 1.38 -7.41 -12.71
CA ASN A 92 0.41 -6.36 -12.42
C ASN A 92 0.08 -6.36 -10.93
N HIS A 93 0.58 -5.36 -10.21
CA HIS A 93 0.43 -5.28 -8.75
C HIS A 93 0.21 -3.84 -8.27
N ALA A 94 -0.23 -3.72 -7.01
CA ALA A 94 -0.37 -2.46 -6.32
C ALA A 94 0.82 -2.23 -5.38
N VAL A 95 1.46 -1.07 -5.47
CA VAL A 95 2.58 -0.69 -4.60
C VAL A 95 2.35 0.68 -3.98
N LEU A 96 2.83 0.89 -2.75
CA LEU A 96 2.75 2.18 -2.08
C LEU A 96 4.05 2.96 -2.33
N ALA A 97 3.98 4.03 -3.12
CA ALA A 97 5.07 4.99 -3.25
C ALA A 97 5.04 5.99 -2.09
N TYR A 98 6.17 6.18 -1.43
CA TYR A 98 6.29 7.09 -0.27
C TYR A 98 7.51 8.00 -0.33
N GLY A 99 8.34 7.88 -1.38
CA GLY A 99 9.48 8.75 -1.60
C GLY A 99 9.99 8.63 -3.04
N TYR A 100 10.99 9.43 -3.35
CA TYR A 100 11.65 9.38 -4.65
C TYR A 100 13.16 9.62 -4.52
N TRP A 101 13.90 9.11 -5.49
CA TRP A 101 15.30 9.40 -5.72
C TRP A 101 15.44 10.11 -7.06
N GLU A 102 16.28 11.14 -7.11
CA GLU A 102 16.53 11.93 -8.31
C GLU A 102 18.02 12.29 -8.37
N LYS A 103 18.65 12.02 -9.52
CA LYS A 103 20.03 12.43 -9.84
C LYS A 103 20.09 12.90 -11.28
N GLY A 104 20.10 14.23 -11.48
CA GLY A 104 20.04 14.81 -12.82
C GLY A 104 18.71 14.44 -13.51
N ALA A 105 18.79 13.73 -14.64
CA ALA A 105 17.60 13.25 -15.35
C ALA A 105 17.05 11.92 -14.82
N ASP A 106 17.85 11.18 -14.05
CA ASP A 106 17.47 9.85 -13.55
C ASP A 106 16.54 9.98 -12.36
N LYS A 107 15.41 9.26 -12.42
CA LYS A 107 14.39 9.27 -11.36
C LYS A 107 13.88 7.87 -11.05
N ALA A 108 13.73 7.60 -9.76
CA ALA A 108 13.14 6.38 -9.25
C ALA A 108 12.20 6.68 -8.09
N LEU A 109 11.25 5.77 -7.85
CA LEU A 109 10.30 5.85 -6.76
C LEU A 109 10.70 4.88 -5.66
N LEU A 110 10.69 5.33 -4.40
CA LEU A 110 10.79 4.44 -3.26
C LEU A 110 9.39 3.87 -2.99
N VAL A 111 9.26 2.56 -3.12
CA VAL A 111 7.97 1.87 -3.05
C VAL A 111 7.96 0.69 -2.08
N HIS A 112 6.79 0.41 -1.52
CA HIS A 112 6.51 -0.75 -0.69
C HIS A 112 5.58 -1.72 -1.44
N TYR A 113 6.04 -2.94 -1.70
CA TYR A 113 5.32 -3.95 -2.50
C TYR A 113 4.27 -4.74 -1.71
N GLY A 114 4.33 -4.70 -0.36
CA GLY A 114 3.36 -5.38 0.50
C GLY A 114 3.50 -6.91 0.50
N TRP A 115 4.65 -7.44 0.05
CA TRP A 115 4.96 -8.86 0.10
C TRP A 115 5.82 -9.20 1.33
N PRO A 116 5.57 -10.36 1.98
CA PRO A 116 6.47 -10.86 3.02
C PRO A 116 7.91 -10.98 2.50
N GLY A 117 8.86 -10.42 3.23
CA GLY A 117 10.28 -10.44 2.88
C GLY A 117 10.74 -9.37 1.89
N GLN A 118 9.83 -8.58 1.30
CA GLN A 118 10.20 -7.51 0.35
C GLN A 118 9.37 -6.25 0.58
N GLN A 119 9.94 -5.34 1.35
CA GLN A 119 9.23 -4.21 1.93
C GLN A 119 9.61 -2.86 1.31
N ALA A 120 10.82 -2.66 0.80
CA ALA A 120 11.22 -1.36 0.25
C ALA A 120 12.16 -1.54 -0.94
N TRP A 121 11.77 -1.02 -2.10
CA TRP A 121 12.52 -1.17 -3.36
C TRP A 121 12.48 0.14 -4.16
N LEU A 122 13.49 0.33 -5.00
CA LEU A 122 13.48 1.37 -6.02
C LEU A 122 12.73 0.85 -7.24
N LEU A 123 11.66 1.56 -7.61
CA LEU A 123 10.95 1.36 -8.86
C LEU A 123 11.44 2.39 -9.87
N GLU A 124 12.11 1.92 -10.90
CA GLU A 124 12.58 2.76 -12.00
C GLU A 124 11.39 3.36 -12.77
N THR A 125 11.57 4.57 -13.27
CA THR A 125 10.59 5.26 -14.11
C THR A 125 11.14 5.43 -15.54
N PRO A 126 10.31 5.37 -16.59
CA PRO A 126 8.85 5.48 -16.58
C PRO A 126 8.12 4.18 -16.21
N PHE A 127 7.18 4.29 -15.28
CA PHE A 127 6.27 3.20 -14.88
C PHE A 127 5.04 3.15 -15.79
N ARG A 128 4.55 1.95 -16.14
CA ARG A 128 3.29 1.77 -16.87
C ARG A 128 2.19 1.39 -15.90
N GLY A 129 1.30 2.34 -15.64
CA GLY A 129 0.15 2.10 -14.79
C GLY A 129 -0.61 3.36 -14.43
N SER A 130 -1.42 3.21 -13.41
CA SER A 130 -2.35 4.22 -12.88
C SER A 130 -1.99 4.55 -11.44
N ALA A 131 -2.38 5.73 -10.98
CA ALA A 131 -2.07 6.22 -9.65
C ALA A 131 -3.33 6.60 -8.89
N LEU A 132 -3.31 6.35 -7.58
CA LEU A 132 -4.34 6.75 -6.63
C LEU A 132 -3.72 7.62 -5.56
N PHE A 133 -4.23 8.84 -5.46
CA PHE A 133 -3.82 9.86 -4.53
C PHE A 133 -4.83 9.97 -3.40
N TYR A 134 -4.33 10.15 -2.19
CA TYR A 134 -5.12 10.42 -1.01
C TYR A 134 -4.58 11.67 -0.32
N SER A 135 -5.41 12.70 -0.24
CA SER A 135 -5.13 13.89 0.55
C SER A 135 -6.03 13.86 1.80
N PRO A 136 -5.48 13.65 3.00
CA PRO A 136 -6.28 13.68 4.22
C PRO A 136 -6.88 15.08 4.44
N ASP A 137 -8.05 15.15 5.07
CA ASP A 137 -8.49 16.41 5.66
C ASP A 137 -7.59 16.61 6.89
N LEU A 138 -6.91 17.74 7.01
CA LEU A 138 -5.91 18.03 8.07
C LEU A 138 -6.48 18.01 9.50
N THR A 139 -7.73 17.61 9.70
CA THR A 139 -8.33 17.34 11.00
C THR A 139 -8.08 15.88 11.38
N TRP A 140 -6.83 15.55 11.74
CA TRP A 140 -6.62 14.34 12.52
C TRP A 140 -7.02 14.72 13.96
N PRO A 141 -8.04 14.09 14.58
CA PRO A 141 -8.19 14.23 16.00
C PRO A 141 -6.92 13.65 16.62
N GLU A 142 -6.21 14.51 17.35
CA GLU A 142 -5.14 14.08 18.25
C GLU A 142 -5.71 12.90 19.04
N GLN A 143 -5.09 11.71 18.91
CA GLN A 143 -5.50 10.58 19.73
C GLN A 143 -5.18 10.99 21.16
N THR A 144 -6.21 11.38 21.91
CA THR A 144 -6.10 11.64 23.34
C THR A 144 -5.53 10.36 23.96
N PRO A 145 -4.34 10.39 24.60
CA PRO A 145 -3.87 9.22 25.31
C PRO A 145 -4.88 8.96 26.42
N GLU A 146 -5.58 7.82 26.34
CA GLU A 146 -6.37 7.35 27.46
C GLU A 146 -5.41 7.11 28.62
N HIS A 147 -5.46 8.03 29.58
CA HIS A 147 -4.96 7.83 30.93
C HIS A 147 -5.56 6.52 31.47
N SER A 148 -4.81 5.42 31.40
CA SER A 148 -4.96 4.32 32.33
C SER A 148 -3.98 4.54 33.47
N SER A 149 -4.27 5.56 34.26
CA SER A 149 -3.93 5.52 35.68
C SER A 149 -4.86 4.49 36.31
N GLN A 150 -4.45 3.23 36.33
CA GLN A 150 -5.00 2.26 37.28
C GLN A 150 -3.99 2.12 38.42
N GLU A 151 -4.47 2.65 39.54
CA GLU A 151 -4.15 2.47 40.96
C GLU A 151 -3.06 1.45 41.36
#